data_AF-G9KEP5-F1
#
_entry.id   AF-G9KEP5-F1
#
_cell.length_a   1.000
_cell.length_b   1.000
_cell.length_c   1.000
_cell.angle_alpha   90.00
_cell.angle_beta   90.00
_cell.angle_gamma   90.00
#
_symmetry.space_group_name_H-M   'P 1'
#
loop_
_entity.id
_entity.type
_entity.pdbx_description
1 polymer ?
#
loop_
_entity_poly.entity_id
_entity_poly.type
_entity_poly.pdbx_seq_one_letter_code
_entity_poly.pdbx_strand_id
1 'polypeptide(L)'
;EETQSLLENLHVYHSNYFLVLRCLHQFTSSLPKYPLGRQIRELYCTCLEKNIWDSEEYVSALQLLRMLAKDELMAILQKCFQVFKSSSEKQLGSTAKRIEEFLAQFQSLDEAKEEEDTSGSQPKGLQKTDLYHLQKSLLEMKELRRTSKKQTRFEVLREKVVNFIESLVREYLLPPETQPLHEVVYFSAAHTLREHLNAAPRIALHTALNNPYYYLKNEALKSEEGCIPNVAPDICIAYKLHLECSRLINLVDWSEAFATVVTAAEKMDASSVTSEERNEIIHARFIRAVSELELLGFIKPTKQKTDHVARLTWGG
;
A
#
# COMPACT_ATOMS: atom_id res chain seq x y z
N GLU A 1 15.78 -34.98 4.23
CA GLU A 1 17.01 -34.29 4.69
C GLU A 1 17.07 -32.88 4.10
N GLU A 2 17.00 -32.70 2.79
CA GLU A 2 17.00 -31.35 2.17
C GLU A 2 15.85 -30.45 2.64
N THR A 3 14.62 -30.95 2.74
CA THR A 3 13.48 -30.16 3.23
C THR A 3 13.64 -29.71 4.69
N GLN A 4 14.25 -30.53 5.55
CA GLN A 4 14.55 -30.16 6.93
C GLN A 4 15.58 -29.03 6.98
N SER A 5 16.64 -29.14 6.18
CA SER A 5 17.64 -28.07 6.02
C SER A 5 17.00 -26.75 5.54
N LEU A 6 16.09 -26.81 4.57
CA LEU A 6 15.41 -25.61 4.06
C LEU A 6 14.50 -24.97 5.12
N LEU A 7 13.78 -25.77 5.91
CA LEU A 7 12.95 -25.27 7.00
C LEU A 7 13.78 -24.67 8.14
N GLU A 8 14.91 -25.30 8.50
CA GLU A 8 15.85 -24.74 9.48
C GLU A 8 16.43 -23.41 9.00
N ASN A 9 16.84 -23.32 7.74
CA ASN A 9 17.30 -22.07 7.13
C ASN A 9 16.22 -20.99 7.15
N LEU A 10 14.96 -21.35 6.87
CA LEU A 10 13.83 -20.43 6.91
C LEU A 10 13.54 -19.92 8.34
N HIS A 11 13.66 -20.78 9.35
CA HIS A 11 13.55 -20.38 10.76
C HIS A 11 14.68 -19.41 11.16
N VAL A 12 15.93 -19.71 10.79
CA VAL A 12 17.07 -18.82 11.03
C VAL A 12 16.87 -17.48 10.32
N TYR A 13 16.37 -17.49 9.09
CA TYR A 13 16.01 -16.30 8.35
C TYR A 13 14.99 -15.43 9.11
N HIS A 14 13.88 -16.00 9.61
CA HIS A 14 12.89 -15.22 10.37
C HIS A 14 13.46 -14.64 11.66
N SER A 15 14.23 -15.43 12.41
CA SER A 15 14.87 -14.96 13.64
C SER A 15 15.78 -13.77 13.36
N ASN A 16 16.63 -13.87 12.34
CA ASN A 16 17.52 -12.78 11.94
C ASN A 16 16.72 -11.57 11.43
N TYR A 17 15.72 -11.79 10.58
CA TYR A 17 14.87 -10.75 10.02
C TYR A 17 14.20 -9.91 11.11
N PHE A 18 13.56 -10.54 12.10
CA PHE A 18 12.88 -9.79 13.18
C PHE A 18 13.85 -9.06 14.11
N LEU A 19 15.05 -9.59 14.34
CA LEU A 19 16.08 -8.90 15.12
C LEU A 19 16.56 -7.64 14.42
N VAL A 20 16.86 -7.75 13.13
CA VAL A 20 17.30 -6.61 12.32
C VAL A 20 16.17 -5.60 12.16
N LEU A 21 14.94 -6.05 11.97
CA LEU A 21 13.77 -5.18 11.85
C LEU A 21 13.55 -4.34 13.12
N ARG A 22 13.68 -4.95 14.31
CA ARG A 22 13.59 -4.23 15.59
C ARG A 22 14.71 -3.20 15.74
N CYS A 23 15.91 -3.54 15.32
CA CYS A 23 17.04 -2.60 15.34
C CYS A 23 16.79 -1.43 14.40
N LEU A 24 16.36 -1.71 13.16
CA LEU A 24 16.01 -0.68 12.19
C LEU A 24 14.87 0.21 12.71
N HIS A 25 13.85 -0.36 13.36
CA HIS A 25 12.77 0.40 14.01
C HIS A 25 13.29 1.34 15.10
N GLN A 26 14.28 0.92 15.89
CA GLN A 26 14.87 1.77 16.91
C GLN A 26 15.63 2.97 16.32
N PHE A 27 16.25 2.78 15.14
CA PHE A 27 16.79 3.89 14.36
C PHE A 27 15.65 4.77 13.85
N THR A 28 14.74 4.23 13.03
CA THR A 28 13.70 4.98 12.29
C THR A 28 12.69 5.71 13.18
N SER A 29 12.30 5.11 14.30
CA SER A 29 11.38 5.72 15.28
C SER A 29 11.97 6.94 15.99
N SER A 30 13.30 7.05 16.04
CA SER A 30 13.98 8.19 16.66
C SER A 30 14.15 9.36 15.70
N LEU A 31 13.90 9.18 14.40
CA LEU A 31 14.06 10.25 13.41
C LEU A 31 12.83 11.17 13.34
N PRO A 32 13.05 12.47 13.11
CA PRO A 32 11.95 13.38 12.81
C PRO A 32 11.29 13.00 11.48
N LYS A 33 9.99 13.26 11.36
CA LYS A 33 9.13 12.97 10.19
C LYS A 33 8.79 11.50 9.92
N TYR A 34 9.35 10.53 10.65
CA TYR A 34 8.97 9.11 10.58
C TYR A 34 8.86 8.56 9.15
N PRO A 35 9.92 8.64 8.33
CA PRO A 35 9.86 8.32 6.89
C PRO A 35 9.41 6.88 6.62
N LEU A 36 9.76 5.93 7.50
CA LEU A 36 9.41 4.51 7.38
C LEU A 36 8.30 4.07 8.35
N GLY A 37 7.54 5.04 8.87
CA GLY A 37 6.47 4.80 9.83
C GLY A 37 6.90 4.98 11.30
N ARG A 38 5.89 5.11 12.17
CA ARG A 38 6.07 5.23 13.62
C ARG A 38 6.08 3.86 14.29
N GLN A 39 5.22 2.97 13.82
CA GLN A 39 4.99 1.68 14.43
C GLN A 39 5.80 0.59 13.74
N ILE A 40 6.21 -0.43 14.50
CA ILE A 40 6.96 -1.57 13.95
C ILE A 40 6.18 -2.29 12.84
N ARG A 41 4.85 -2.31 12.89
CA ARG A 41 4.01 -2.92 11.85
C ARG A 41 4.07 -2.17 10.52
N GLU A 42 4.21 -0.85 10.55
CA GLU A 42 4.28 -0.04 9.32
C GLU A 42 5.61 -0.32 8.61
N LEU A 43 6.71 -0.33 9.38
CA LEU A 43 8.01 -0.76 8.89
C LEU A 43 7.96 -2.21 8.37
N TYR A 44 7.35 -3.13 9.12
CA TYR A 44 7.22 -4.52 8.66
C TYR A 44 6.49 -4.64 7.33
N CYS A 45 5.35 -3.94 7.16
CA CYS A 45 4.60 -3.93 5.92
C CYS A 45 5.42 -3.36 4.75
N THR A 46 6.09 -2.22 4.94
CA THR A 46 6.89 -1.60 3.87
C THR A 46 8.07 -2.49 3.45
N CYS A 47 8.74 -3.14 4.41
CA CYS A 47 9.81 -4.11 4.12
C CYS A 47 9.32 -5.35 3.36
N LEU A 48 8.08 -5.79 3.62
CA LEU A 48 7.50 -6.97 2.97
C LEU A 48 7.00 -6.69 1.56
N GLU A 49 6.51 -5.48 1.31
CA GLU A 49 6.00 -5.07 -0.01
C GLU A 49 7.12 -4.82 -1.01
N LYS A 50 8.21 -4.17 -0.59
CA LYS A 50 9.30 -3.75 -1.47
C LYS A 50 10.64 -3.76 -0.73
N ASN A 51 11.70 -3.89 -1.50
CA ASN A 51 13.05 -3.64 -1.00
C ASN A 51 13.17 -2.21 -0.47
N ILE A 52 13.59 -2.09 0.79
CA ILE A 52 13.63 -0.81 1.50
C ILE A 52 14.64 0.15 0.84
N TRP A 53 15.76 -0.36 0.32
CA TRP A 53 16.81 0.47 -0.27
C TRP A 53 16.44 1.12 -1.61
N ASP A 54 15.40 0.62 -2.28
CA ASP A 54 14.89 1.22 -3.51
C ASP A 54 13.91 2.39 -3.22
N SER A 55 13.47 2.53 -1.96
CA SER A 55 12.52 3.54 -1.53
C SER A 55 13.20 4.89 -1.23
N GLU A 56 12.57 5.98 -1.69
CA GLU A 56 13.05 7.34 -1.42
C GLU A 56 12.97 7.68 0.08
N GLU A 57 12.01 7.08 0.78
CA GLU A 57 11.83 7.21 2.21
C GLU A 57 13.02 6.67 3.01
N TYR A 58 13.62 5.55 2.57
CA TYR A 58 14.83 5.02 3.19
C TYR A 58 16.05 5.92 2.95
N VAL A 59 16.22 6.45 1.74
CA VAL A 59 17.30 7.38 1.43
C VAL A 59 17.18 8.63 2.31
N SER A 60 15.96 9.16 2.47
CA SER A 60 15.67 10.26 3.38
C SER A 60 15.99 9.91 4.84
N ALA A 61 15.63 8.70 5.29
CA ALA A 61 15.97 8.22 6.63
C ALA A 61 17.49 8.17 6.86
N LEU A 62 18.25 7.62 5.90
CA LEU A 62 19.71 7.56 5.97
C LEU A 62 20.35 8.96 6.00
N GLN A 63 19.83 9.90 5.23
CA GLN A 63 20.31 11.29 5.25
C GLN A 63 20.08 11.94 6.62
N LEU A 64 18.92 11.74 7.22
CA LEU A 64 18.62 12.25 8.56
C LEU A 64 19.49 11.55 9.63
N LEU A 65 19.75 10.25 9.50
CA LEU A 65 20.69 9.50 10.35
C LEU A 65 22.12 10.07 10.28
N ARG A 66 22.56 10.47 9.09
CA ARG A 66 23.83 11.17 8.87
C ARG A 66 23.87 12.58 9.47
N MET A 67 22.77 13.09 10.02
CA MET A 67 22.71 14.40 10.67
C MET A 67 22.52 14.30 12.19
N LEU A 68 22.35 13.10 12.74
CA LEU A 68 22.13 12.89 14.18
C LEU A 68 23.33 13.33 15.03
N ALA A 69 23.00 13.78 16.25
CA ALA A 69 23.97 14.12 17.29
C ALA A 69 24.57 12.85 17.93
N LYS A 70 25.71 13.02 18.60
CA LYS A 70 26.43 11.91 19.25
C LYS A 70 25.59 11.21 20.32
N ASP A 71 24.99 12.00 21.22
CA ASP A 71 24.27 11.46 22.37
C ASP A 71 23.03 10.66 21.94
N GLU A 72 22.33 11.15 20.92
CA GLU A 72 21.19 10.46 20.31
C GLU A 72 21.61 9.14 19.66
N LEU A 73 22.70 9.16 18.86
CA LEU A 73 23.21 7.95 18.21
C LEU A 73 23.67 6.91 19.24
N MET A 74 24.32 7.35 20.33
CA MET A 74 24.72 6.48 21.44
C MET A 74 23.53 5.85 22.14
N ALA A 75 22.50 6.64 22.45
CA ALA A 75 21.28 6.13 23.06
C ALA A 75 20.58 5.10 22.16
N ILE A 76 20.55 5.33 20.84
CA ILE A 76 19.97 4.40 19.87
C ILE A 76 20.78 3.10 19.79
N LEU A 77 22.12 3.19 19.71
CA LEU A 77 23.00 2.03 19.67
C LEU A 77 22.91 1.18 20.95
N GLN A 78 22.80 1.82 22.12
CA GLN A 78 22.58 1.13 23.40
C GLN A 78 21.25 0.37 23.40
N LYS A 79 20.16 0.99 22.91
CA LYS A 79 18.86 0.31 22.76
C LYS A 79 18.96 -0.87 21.79
N CYS A 80 19.63 -0.72 20.65
CA CYS A 80 19.86 -1.81 19.71
C CYS A 80 20.65 -2.95 20.35
N PHE A 81 21.70 -2.64 21.11
CA PHE A 81 22.49 -3.64 21.82
C PHE A 81 21.66 -4.40 22.88
N GLN A 82 20.76 -3.72 23.58
CA GLN A 82 19.81 -4.37 24.49
C GLN A 82 18.87 -5.33 23.75
N VAL A 83 18.39 -4.96 22.56
CA VAL A 83 17.57 -5.84 21.70
C VAL A 83 18.35 -7.11 21.35
N PHE A 84 19.62 -7.00 20.93
CA PHE A 84 20.48 -8.14 20.63
C PHE A 84 20.85 -8.99 21.87
N LYS A 85 20.96 -8.38 23.06
CA LYS A 85 21.18 -9.12 24.31
C LYS A 85 19.94 -9.88 24.78
N SER A 86 18.76 -9.34 24.52
CA SER A 86 17.49 -9.96 24.91
C SER A 86 17.15 -11.19 24.07
N SER A 87 17.73 -11.31 22.87
CA SER A 87 17.53 -12.44 21.99
C SER A 87 18.42 -13.61 22.38
N SER A 88 17.80 -14.72 22.76
CA SER A 88 18.44 -15.97 23.20
C SER A 88 19.23 -16.69 22.09
N GLU A 89 18.98 -16.35 20.82
CA GLU A 89 19.55 -17.07 19.67
C GLU A 89 20.91 -16.48 19.25
N LYS A 90 21.96 -17.30 19.45
CA LYS A 90 23.38 -16.99 19.26
C LYS A 90 23.82 -16.69 17.81
N GLN A 91 22.89 -16.57 16.87
CA GLN A 91 23.17 -16.47 15.42
C GLN A 91 23.77 -15.10 15.03
N LEU A 92 23.43 -14.02 15.74
CA LEU A 92 23.91 -12.66 15.48
C LEU A 92 24.95 -12.15 16.50
N GLY A 93 25.70 -13.06 17.14
CA GLY A 93 26.71 -12.69 18.13
C GLY A 93 27.84 -11.81 17.57
N SER A 94 28.17 -11.91 16.28
CA SER A 94 29.18 -11.09 15.62
C SER A 94 28.72 -9.64 15.40
N THR A 95 27.46 -9.42 15.06
CA THR A 95 26.90 -8.07 14.90
C THR A 95 26.72 -7.39 16.25
N ALA A 96 26.33 -8.14 17.29
CA ALA A 96 26.29 -7.63 18.67
C ALA A 96 27.68 -7.15 19.16
N LYS A 97 28.74 -7.92 18.88
CA LYS A 97 30.13 -7.51 19.19
C LYS A 97 30.56 -6.26 18.43
N ARG A 98 30.23 -6.17 17.13
CA ARG A 98 30.51 -4.95 16.35
C ARG A 98 29.80 -3.72 16.90
N ILE A 99 28.55 -3.86 17.38
CA ILE A 99 27.82 -2.77 18.03
C ILE A 99 28.49 -2.37 19.36
N GLU A 100 28.96 -3.35 20.14
CA GLU A 100 29.73 -3.10 21.36
C GLU A 100 31.07 -2.38 21.07
N GLU A 101 31.77 -2.77 20.01
CA GLU A 101 32.97 -2.08 19.54
C GLU A 101 32.68 -0.63 19.13
N PHE A 102 31.58 -0.37 18.42
CA PHE A 102 31.18 1.00 18.09
C PHE A 102 30.85 1.81 19.35
N LEU A 103 30.12 1.23 20.31
CA LEU A 103 29.82 1.89 21.60
C LEU A 103 31.11 2.24 22.36
N ALA A 104 32.08 1.34 22.43
CA ALA A 104 33.38 1.58 23.06
C ALA A 104 34.17 2.68 22.32
N GLN A 105 34.16 2.68 20.98
CA GLN A 105 34.79 3.72 20.17
C GLN A 105 34.18 5.11 20.44
N PHE A 106 32.86 5.21 20.59
CA PHE A 106 32.22 6.48 20.94
C PHE A 106 32.52 6.93 22.37
N GLN A 107 32.67 6.01 23.33
CA GLN A 107 33.10 6.34 24.70
C GLN A 107 34.54 6.87 24.72
N SER A 108 35.46 6.22 24.01
CA SER A 108 36.86 6.70 23.89
C SER A 108 36.98 8.09 23.23
N LEU A 109 36.00 8.47 22.40
CA LEU A 109 35.94 9.82 21.82
C LEU A 109 35.50 10.89 22.82
N ASP A 110 34.80 10.54 23.90
CA ASP A 110 34.50 11.49 24.99
C ASP A 110 35.72 11.72 25.86
N GLU A 111 36.50 10.66 26.13
CA GLU A 111 37.77 10.76 26.85
C GLU A 111 38.80 11.63 26.10
N ALA A 112 38.85 11.53 24.77
CA ALA A 112 39.75 12.34 23.94
C ALA A 112 39.35 13.82 23.80
N LYS A 113 38.11 14.21 24.15
CA LYS A 113 37.67 15.61 24.09
C LYS A 113 38.24 16.47 25.23
N GLU A 114 38.69 15.87 26.33
CA GLU A 114 39.29 16.64 27.43
C GLU A 114 40.72 17.15 27.10
N GLU A 115 41.35 16.69 26.01
CA GLU A 115 42.73 17.08 25.65
C GLU A 115 42.84 18.14 24.52
N GLU A 116 41.78 18.44 23.76
CA GLU A 116 41.85 19.37 22.60
C GLU A 116 41.44 20.84 22.88
N ASP A 117 40.98 21.18 24.08
CA ASP A 117 40.55 22.55 24.45
C ASP A 117 41.70 23.52 24.83
N THR A 118 42.95 23.19 24.47
CA THR A 118 44.13 24.07 24.68
C THR A 118 44.84 24.48 23.39
N SER A 119 44.08 24.78 22.31
CA SER A 119 44.65 25.53 21.19
C SER A 119 43.71 26.62 20.68
N GLY A 120 43.63 27.70 21.46
CA GLY A 120 43.04 28.96 21.02
C GLY A 120 43.75 29.48 19.77
N SER A 121 43.08 29.41 18.62
CA SER A 121 43.50 30.15 17.44
C SER A 121 43.22 31.64 17.68
N GLN A 122 44.27 32.41 17.97
CA GLN A 122 44.21 33.87 18.09
C GLN A 122 43.58 34.51 16.82
N PRO A 123 42.68 35.50 16.96
CA PRO A 123 42.24 36.27 15.82
C PRO A 123 43.35 37.24 15.41
N LYS A 124 44.06 36.94 14.31
CA LYS A 124 44.91 37.94 13.65
C LYS A 124 44.00 39.04 13.11
N GLY A 125 44.23 40.27 13.56
CA GLY A 125 43.43 41.44 13.23
C GLY A 125 43.29 41.65 11.73
N LEU A 126 42.05 41.85 11.27
CA LEU A 126 41.76 42.26 9.90
C LEU A 126 42.22 43.70 9.69
N GLN A 127 43.09 43.91 8.70
CA GLN A 127 43.32 45.24 8.14
C GLN A 127 42.10 45.68 7.32
N LYS A 128 41.81 46.99 7.33
CA LYS A 128 40.67 47.60 6.63
C LYS A 128 40.85 47.44 5.11
N THR A 129 39.96 46.69 4.48
CA THR A 129 39.77 46.66 3.01
C THR A 129 38.30 46.81 2.67
N ASP A 130 38.03 47.27 1.44
CA ASP A 130 36.71 47.59 0.89
C ASP A 130 35.63 46.54 1.18
N LEU A 131 34.39 47.00 1.47
CA LEU A 131 33.23 46.16 1.84
C LEU A 131 33.02 44.99 0.87
N TYR A 132 33.25 45.22 -0.41
CA TYR A 132 33.07 44.24 -1.47
C TYR A 132 34.13 43.12 -1.42
N HIS A 133 35.38 43.47 -1.09
CA HIS A 133 36.46 42.48 -0.90
C HIS A 133 36.25 41.62 0.34
N LEU A 134 35.71 42.21 1.41
CA LEU A 134 35.35 41.47 2.62
C LEU A 134 34.20 40.48 2.34
N GLN A 135 33.16 40.91 1.62
CA GLN A 135 32.04 40.05 1.25
C GLN A 135 32.48 38.88 0.35
N LYS A 136 33.32 39.15 -0.66
CA LYS A 136 33.87 38.13 -1.54
C LYS A 136 34.76 37.13 -0.79
N SER A 137 35.64 37.61 0.09
CA SER A 137 36.50 36.78 0.93
C SER A 137 35.70 35.92 1.91
N LEU A 138 34.63 36.43 2.50
CA LEU A 138 33.76 35.66 3.39
C LEU A 138 32.96 34.57 2.63
N LEU A 139 32.54 34.84 1.39
CA LEU A 139 31.91 33.85 0.51
C LEU A 139 32.91 32.76 0.09
N GLU A 140 34.11 33.13 -0.33
CA GLU A 140 35.19 32.20 -0.66
C GLU A 140 35.60 31.37 0.58
N MET A 141 35.69 31.98 1.76
CA MET A 141 35.93 31.25 3.02
C MET A 141 34.77 30.32 3.39
N LYS A 142 33.52 30.66 3.07
CA LYS A 142 32.36 29.79 3.30
C LYS A 142 32.37 28.59 2.36
N GLU A 143 32.77 28.78 1.10
CA GLU A 143 32.92 27.72 0.11
C GLU A 143 34.13 26.82 0.41
N LEU A 144 35.25 27.40 0.81
CA LEU A 144 36.44 26.69 1.28
C LEU A 144 36.15 25.91 2.58
N ARG A 145 35.37 26.45 3.53
CA ARG A 145 34.94 25.69 4.73
C ARG A 145 33.96 24.55 4.40
N ARG A 146 33.18 24.67 3.33
CA ARG A 146 32.29 23.58 2.86
C ARG A 146 33.07 22.46 2.18
N THR A 147 34.14 22.78 1.46
CA THR A 147 34.97 21.82 0.72
C THR A 147 36.15 21.26 1.52
N SER A 148 36.65 21.97 2.54
CA SER A 148 37.83 21.59 3.34
C SER A 148 37.54 21.22 4.80
N LYS A 149 36.27 21.08 5.20
CA LYS A 149 35.93 20.49 6.50
C LYS A 149 36.46 19.06 6.52
N LYS A 150 37.65 18.87 7.10
CA LYS A 150 38.13 17.54 7.50
C LYS A 150 37.03 16.96 8.36
N GLN A 151 36.47 15.82 7.92
CA GLN A 151 35.45 15.13 8.70
C GLN A 151 35.99 14.93 10.10
N THR A 152 35.22 15.35 11.11
CA THR A 152 35.61 15.09 12.49
C THR A 152 35.72 13.58 12.70
N ARG A 153 36.54 13.14 13.67
CA ARG A 153 36.63 11.70 14.01
C ARG A 153 35.25 11.09 14.27
N PHE A 154 34.34 11.88 14.85
CA PHE A 154 32.93 11.54 15.04
C PHE A 154 32.16 11.37 13.73
N GLU A 155 32.29 12.29 12.77
CA GLU A 155 31.62 12.18 11.46
C GLU A 155 32.05 10.92 10.69
N VAL A 156 33.34 10.59 10.72
CA VAL A 156 33.87 9.35 10.11
C VAL A 156 33.29 8.12 10.79
N LEU A 157 33.21 8.11 12.13
CA LEU A 157 32.63 7.00 12.89
C LEU A 157 31.13 6.87 12.66
N ARG A 158 30.41 8.00 12.56
CA ARG A 158 28.98 8.01 12.21
C ARG A 158 28.75 7.43 10.81
N GLU A 159 29.57 7.79 9.83
CA GLU A 159 29.49 7.19 8.49
C GLU A 159 29.74 5.68 8.53
N LYS A 160 30.71 5.20 9.31
CA LYS A 160 30.94 3.77 9.50
C LYS A 160 29.72 3.06 10.11
N VAL A 161 29.07 3.66 11.11
CA VAL A 161 27.85 3.10 11.72
C VAL A 161 26.70 3.06 10.72
N VAL A 162 26.47 4.15 9.97
CA VAL A 162 25.41 4.20 8.95
C VAL A 162 25.65 3.15 7.86
N ASN A 163 26.87 3.02 7.37
CA ASN A 163 27.24 2.01 6.37
C ASN A 163 27.09 0.57 6.93
N PHE A 164 27.42 0.37 8.21
CA PHE A 164 27.20 -0.90 8.88
C PHE A 164 25.71 -1.25 8.94
N ILE A 165 24.85 -0.31 9.34
CA ILE A 165 23.39 -0.52 9.35
C ILE A 165 22.87 -0.81 7.94
N GLU A 166 23.33 -0.07 6.93
CA GLU A 166 22.95 -0.30 5.54
C GLU A 166 23.33 -1.71 5.07
N SER A 167 24.55 -2.17 5.38
CA SER A 167 24.98 -3.54 5.05
C SER A 167 24.10 -4.59 5.73
N LEU A 168 23.72 -4.35 6.98
CA LEU A 168 22.95 -5.27 7.81
C LEU A 168 21.49 -5.35 7.35
N VAL A 169 20.91 -4.23 6.91
CA VAL A 169 19.60 -4.17 6.26
C VAL A 169 19.62 -4.94 4.94
N ARG A 170 20.64 -4.73 4.09
CA ARG A 170 20.75 -5.42 2.79
C ARG A 170 20.97 -6.93 2.92
N GLU A 171 21.65 -7.37 3.97
CA GLU A 171 21.95 -8.79 4.21
C GLU A 171 20.74 -9.55 4.77
N TYR A 172 20.00 -8.95 5.71
CA TYR A 172 18.99 -9.69 6.50
C TYR A 172 17.53 -9.26 6.27
N LEU A 173 17.26 -8.07 5.70
CA LEU A 173 15.89 -7.60 5.40
C LEU A 173 15.54 -7.78 3.93
N LEU A 174 15.67 -9.00 3.43
CA LEU A 174 15.19 -9.40 2.12
C LEU A 174 13.69 -9.75 2.20
N PRO A 175 12.92 -9.67 1.11
CA PRO A 175 11.55 -10.17 1.09
C PRO A 175 11.51 -11.70 1.29
N PRO A 176 10.47 -12.24 1.96
CA PRO A 176 10.34 -13.68 2.19
C PRO A 176 10.22 -14.50 0.89
N GLU A 177 9.77 -13.87 -0.20
CA GLU A 177 9.68 -14.48 -1.55
C GLU A 177 11.04 -14.93 -2.11
N THR A 178 12.14 -14.41 -1.56
CA THR A 178 13.50 -14.81 -1.94
C THR A 178 13.93 -16.13 -1.31
N GLN A 179 13.21 -16.62 -0.28
CA GLN A 179 13.53 -17.83 0.45
C GLN A 179 12.74 -19.03 -0.11
N PRO A 180 13.35 -20.22 -0.22
CA PRO A 180 12.63 -21.42 -0.62
C PRO A 180 11.60 -21.84 0.45
N LEU A 181 10.48 -22.42 0.01
CA LEU A 181 9.40 -22.93 0.88
C LEU A 181 8.72 -21.86 1.76
N HIS A 182 8.80 -20.58 1.38
CA HIS A 182 8.15 -19.50 2.13
C HIS A 182 6.61 -19.63 2.12
N GLU A 183 6.03 -20.23 1.10
CA GLU A 183 4.58 -20.41 0.93
C GLU A 183 3.94 -21.33 1.97
N VAL A 184 4.74 -22.15 2.68
CA VAL A 184 4.26 -23.03 3.75
C VAL A 184 3.88 -22.24 5.00
N VAL A 185 4.56 -21.11 5.24
CA VAL A 185 4.42 -20.29 6.45
C VAL A 185 3.74 -18.94 6.19
N TYR A 186 3.82 -18.42 4.96
CA TYR A 186 3.19 -17.18 4.54
C TYR A 186 1.88 -17.43 3.80
N PHE A 187 0.87 -16.60 4.07
CA PHE A 187 -0.40 -16.62 3.38
C PHE A 187 -0.52 -15.41 2.44
N SER A 188 -0.75 -15.67 1.14
CA SER A 188 -0.80 -14.63 0.10
C SER A 188 -2.18 -14.43 -0.56
N ALA A 189 -3.16 -15.31 -0.31
CA ALA A 189 -4.49 -15.23 -0.95
C ALA A 189 -5.40 -14.16 -0.31
N ALA A 190 -4.92 -12.91 -0.29
CA ALA A 190 -5.59 -11.76 0.31
C ALA A 190 -6.91 -11.40 -0.40
N HIS A 191 -7.01 -11.62 -1.72
CA HIS A 191 -8.23 -11.37 -2.48
C HIS A 191 -9.40 -12.22 -1.97
N THR A 192 -9.19 -13.53 -1.87
CA THR A 192 -10.20 -14.47 -1.36
C THR A 192 -10.63 -14.08 0.06
N LEU A 193 -9.67 -13.76 0.92
CA LEU A 193 -9.96 -13.37 2.30
C LEU A 193 -10.73 -12.04 2.38
N ARG A 194 -10.38 -11.08 1.51
CA ARG A 194 -11.09 -9.80 1.38
C ARG A 194 -12.53 -9.98 0.91
N GLU A 195 -12.78 -10.85 -0.06
CA GLU A 195 -14.15 -11.12 -0.54
C GLU A 195 -15.05 -11.72 0.53
N HIS A 196 -14.50 -12.62 1.37
CA HIS A 196 -15.27 -13.29 2.43
C HIS A 196 -15.47 -12.40 3.66
N LEU A 197 -14.47 -11.59 4.06
CA LEU A 197 -14.57 -10.71 5.23
C LEU A 197 -15.28 -9.40 4.91
N ASN A 198 -14.92 -8.77 3.80
CA ASN A 198 -15.47 -7.49 3.36
C ASN A 198 -16.43 -7.73 2.20
N ALA A 199 -17.51 -8.47 2.47
CA ALA A 199 -18.52 -8.77 1.48
C ALA A 199 -19.17 -7.49 0.93
N ALA A 200 -19.20 -7.36 -0.39
CA ALA A 200 -19.79 -6.24 -1.10
C ALA A 200 -20.98 -6.70 -1.97
N PRO A 201 -22.10 -7.16 -1.37
CA PRO A 201 -23.22 -7.77 -2.11
C PRO A 201 -23.85 -6.82 -3.12
N ARG A 202 -23.87 -5.50 -2.85
CA ARG A 202 -24.37 -4.49 -3.80
C ARG A 202 -23.51 -4.43 -5.07
N ILE A 203 -22.18 -4.50 -4.95
CA ILE A 203 -21.28 -4.48 -6.10
C ILE A 203 -21.48 -5.75 -6.92
N ALA A 204 -21.63 -6.90 -6.27
CA ALA A 204 -21.91 -8.17 -6.95
C ALA A 204 -23.24 -8.12 -7.71
N LEU A 205 -24.34 -7.67 -7.09
CA LEU A 205 -25.63 -7.52 -7.75
C LEU A 205 -25.57 -6.52 -8.91
N HIS A 206 -24.95 -5.35 -8.70
CA HIS A 206 -24.79 -4.35 -9.73
C HIS A 206 -23.99 -4.89 -10.94
N THR A 207 -22.91 -5.63 -10.68
CA THR A 207 -22.08 -6.23 -11.73
C THR A 207 -22.83 -7.34 -12.47
N ALA A 208 -23.56 -8.19 -11.75
CA ALA A 208 -24.35 -9.27 -12.33
C ALA A 208 -25.50 -8.77 -13.22
N LEU A 209 -26.22 -7.74 -12.77
CA LEU A 209 -27.36 -7.17 -13.50
C LEU A 209 -26.92 -6.30 -14.69
N ASN A 210 -25.77 -5.63 -14.61
CA ASN A 210 -25.24 -4.85 -15.73
C ASN A 210 -24.55 -5.73 -16.78
N ASN A 211 -23.74 -6.70 -16.33
CA ASN A 211 -22.87 -7.50 -17.19
C ASN A 211 -22.98 -8.99 -16.81
N PRO A 212 -24.06 -9.68 -17.21
CA PRO A 212 -24.27 -11.10 -16.91
C PRO A 212 -23.21 -12.02 -17.54
N TYR A 213 -22.46 -11.53 -18.53
CA TYR A 213 -21.35 -12.24 -19.17
C TYR A 213 -20.30 -12.75 -18.16
N TYR A 214 -19.99 -12.00 -17.10
CA TYR A 214 -18.98 -12.40 -16.12
C TYR A 214 -19.32 -13.73 -15.42
N TYR A 215 -20.60 -14.06 -15.29
CA TYR A 215 -21.08 -15.27 -14.63
C TYR A 215 -21.48 -16.37 -15.63
N LEU A 216 -22.16 -16.01 -16.71
CA LEU A 216 -22.69 -16.97 -17.69
C LEU A 216 -21.70 -17.34 -18.80
N LYS A 217 -20.65 -16.52 -19.01
CA LYS A 217 -19.58 -16.74 -20.01
C LYS A 217 -20.08 -17.06 -21.43
N ASN A 218 -21.19 -16.43 -21.84
CA ASN A 218 -21.75 -16.57 -23.18
C ASN A 218 -21.39 -15.35 -24.05
N GLU A 219 -20.74 -15.59 -25.18
CA GLU A 219 -20.31 -14.56 -26.13
C GLU A 219 -21.45 -13.65 -26.61
N ALA A 220 -22.68 -14.16 -26.72
CA ALA A 220 -23.86 -13.37 -27.10
C ALA A 220 -24.24 -12.27 -26.08
N LEU A 221 -23.70 -12.36 -24.86
CA LEU A 221 -23.92 -11.38 -23.78
C LEU A 221 -22.78 -10.36 -23.68
N LYS A 222 -21.73 -10.47 -24.49
CA LYS A 222 -20.69 -9.44 -24.56
C LYS A 222 -21.30 -8.20 -25.21
N SER A 223 -21.30 -7.10 -24.49
CA SER A 223 -21.78 -5.82 -24.99
C SER A 223 -20.91 -4.70 -24.46
N GLU A 224 -20.79 -3.64 -25.24
CA GLU A 224 -20.13 -2.41 -24.81
C GLU A 224 -20.92 -1.76 -23.66
N GLU A 225 -20.21 -0.96 -22.83
CA GLU A 225 -20.82 -0.27 -21.70
C GLU A 225 -21.97 0.62 -22.15
N GLY A 226 -23.14 0.47 -21.53
CA GLY A 226 -24.36 1.22 -21.87
C GLY A 226 -25.25 0.58 -22.94
N CYS A 227 -24.83 -0.49 -23.62
CA CYS A 227 -25.72 -1.23 -24.51
C CYS A 227 -26.54 -2.29 -23.76
N ILE A 228 -27.80 -2.47 -24.18
CA ILE A 228 -28.68 -3.53 -23.70
C ILE A 228 -28.65 -4.68 -24.72
N PRO A 229 -27.89 -5.77 -24.47
CA PRO A 229 -27.96 -6.94 -25.34
C PRO A 229 -29.38 -7.48 -25.32
N ASN A 230 -29.94 -7.65 -26.52
CA ASN A 230 -31.27 -8.22 -26.75
C ASN A 230 -31.35 -9.70 -26.32
N VAL A 231 -30.20 -10.37 -26.14
CA VAL A 231 -30.09 -11.76 -25.64
C VAL A 231 -29.96 -11.83 -24.11
N ALA A 232 -29.95 -10.70 -23.40
CA ALA A 232 -29.81 -10.69 -21.94
C ALA A 232 -31.02 -11.31 -21.21
N PRO A 233 -30.81 -11.82 -19.97
CA PRO A 233 -31.91 -12.20 -19.09
C PRO A 233 -32.87 -11.04 -18.82
N ASP A 234 -34.16 -11.34 -18.67
CA ASP A 234 -35.25 -10.35 -18.46
C ASP A 234 -34.93 -9.34 -17.35
N ILE A 235 -34.43 -9.83 -16.20
CA ILE A 235 -34.07 -8.99 -15.05
C ILE A 235 -32.95 -8.00 -15.38
N CYS A 236 -31.99 -8.38 -16.23
CA CYS A 236 -30.89 -7.51 -16.66
C CYS A 236 -31.39 -6.42 -17.62
N ILE A 237 -32.30 -6.76 -18.54
CA ILE A 237 -32.93 -5.81 -19.45
C ILE A 237 -33.76 -4.79 -18.65
N ALA A 238 -34.64 -5.27 -17.76
CA ALA A 238 -35.43 -4.42 -16.88
C ALA A 238 -34.51 -3.53 -16.02
N TYR A 239 -33.41 -4.08 -15.50
CA TYR A 239 -32.42 -3.34 -14.74
C TYR A 239 -31.70 -2.26 -15.57
N LYS A 240 -31.33 -2.50 -16.83
CA LYS A 240 -30.70 -1.41 -17.60
C LYS A 240 -31.69 -0.27 -17.88
N LEU A 241 -32.92 -0.61 -18.25
CA LEU A 241 -33.98 0.38 -18.49
C LEU A 241 -34.33 1.21 -17.23
N HIS A 242 -34.33 0.59 -16.03
CA HIS A 242 -34.63 1.33 -14.79
C HIS A 242 -33.52 2.33 -14.41
N LEU A 243 -32.28 2.13 -14.88
CA LEU A 243 -31.17 3.07 -14.65
C LEU A 243 -31.32 4.33 -15.52
N GLU A 244 -31.81 4.18 -16.75
CA GLU A 244 -32.09 5.28 -17.69
C GLU A 244 -33.29 6.14 -17.26
N CYS A 245 -34.20 5.55 -16.49
CA CYS A 245 -35.38 6.24 -15.98
C CYS A 245 -35.08 7.21 -14.83
N SER A 246 -35.99 8.16 -14.63
CA SER A 246 -35.94 9.10 -13.50
C SER A 246 -36.28 8.41 -12.16
N ARG A 247 -36.24 9.15 -11.04
CA ARG A 247 -36.59 8.63 -9.72
C ARG A 247 -37.99 8.01 -9.65
N LEU A 248 -38.94 8.53 -10.42
CA LEU A 248 -40.29 7.97 -10.57
C LEU A 248 -40.39 7.35 -11.95
N ILE A 249 -40.68 6.05 -12.00
CA ILE A 249 -40.73 5.25 -13.22
C ILE A 249 -42.19 4.96 -13.52
N ASN A 250 -42.64 5.31 -14.72
CA ASN A 250 -43.96 4.93 -15.24
C ASN A 250 -43.92 3.47 -15.67
N LEU A 251 -44.80 2.63 -15.13
CA LEU A 251 -44.83 1.20 -15.43
C LEU A 251 -45.22 0.90 -16.88
N VAL A 252 -46.07 1.74 -17.48
CA VAL A 252 -46.51 1.55 -18.87
C VAL A 252 -45.36 1.80 -19.83
N ASP A 253 -44.72 2.96 -19.74
CA ASP A 253 -43.56 3.31 -20.58
C ASP A 253 -42.41 2.30 -20.40
N TRP A 254 -42.19 1.83 -19.18
CA TRP A 254 -41.16 0.84 -18.89
C TRP A 254 -41.50 -0.54 -19.49
N SER A 255 -42.77 -0.96 -19.44
CA SER A 255 -43.24 -2.20 -20.08
C SER A 255 -43.12 -2.13 -21.60
N GLU A 256 -43.43 -0.98 -22.21
CA GLU A 256 -43.32 -0.77 -23.67
C GLU A 256 -41.84 -0.77 -24.12
N ALA A 257 -40.96 -0.11 -23.36
CA ALA A 257 -39.52 -0.15 -23.61
C ALA A 257 -38.96 -1.57 -23.50
N PHE A 258 -39.37 -2.32 -22.46
CA PHE A 258 -39.00 -3.72 -22.28
C PHE A 258 -39.46 -4.59 -23.45
N ALA A 259 -40.73 -4.46 -23.86
CA ALA A 259 -41.27 -5.20 -25.00
C ALA A 259 -40.53 -4.88 -26.31
N THR A 260 -40.14 -3.62 -26.52
CA THR A 260 -39.36 -3.21 -27.70
C THR A 260 -37.99 -3.88 -27.76
N VAL A 261 -37.28 -3.97 -26.62
CA VAL A 261 -35.96 -4.62 -26.55
C VAL A 261 -36.07 -6.13 -26.78
N VAL A 262 -37.05 -6.78 -26.13
CA VAL A 262 -37.23 -8.25 -26.22
C VAL A 262 -37.71 -8.65 -27.63
N THR A 263 -38.65 -7.92 -28.21
CA THR A 263 -39.12 -8.20 -29.59
C THR A 263 -38.03 -7.96 -30.64
N ALA A 264 -37.09 -7.04 -30.41
CA ALA A 264 -35.92 -6.87 -31.26
C ALA A 264 -34.95 -8.07 -31.22
N ALA A 265 -34.95 -8.85 -30.12
CA ALA A 265 -34.20 -10.11 -30.00
C ALA A 265 -34.85 -11.24 -30.81
N GLU A 266 -36.18 -11.29 -30.77
CA GLU A 266 -36.98 -12.43 -31.27
C GLU A 266 -37.31 -12.35 -32.77
N LYS A 267 -36.77 -11.36 -33.52
CA LYS A 267 -37.00 -11.22 -34.98
C LYS A 267 -36.45 -12.37 -35.85
N MET A 268 -35.92 -13.44 -35.26
CA MET A 268 -35.34 -14.57 -35.98
C MET A 268 -36.24 -15.81 -36.13
N ASP A 269 -37.30 -15.99 -35.34
CA ASP A 269 -38.15 -17.19 -35.44
C ASP A 269 -39.64 -16.85 -35.64
N ALA A 270 -40.04 -16.79 -36.91
CA ALA A 270 -41.43 -16.68 -37.34
C ALA A 270 -42.09 -18.07 -37.44
N SER A 271 -42.38 -18.71 -36.31
CA SER A 271 -43.25 -19.89 -36.32
C SER A 271 -44.10 -20.02 -35.05
N SER A 272 -45.41 -20.23 -35.29
CA SER A 272 -46.45 -20.84 -34.45
C SER A 272 -47.13 -20.10 -33.28
N VAL A 273 -46.72 -18.90 -32.84
CA VAL A 273 -47.43 -18.17 -31.76
C VAL A 273 -48.16 -16.96 -32.33
N THR A 274 -49.45 -16.78 -31.99
CA THR A 274 -50.21 -15.59 -32.40
C THR A 274 -49.59 -14.32 -31.80
N SER A 275 -49.73 -13.19 -32.50
CA SER A 275 -49.14 -11.92 -32.02
C SER A 275 -49.68 -11.49 -30.65
N GLU A 276 -50.89 -11.90 -30.29
CA GLU A 276 -51.55 -11.55 -29.02
C GLU A 276 -50.99 -12.38 -27.86
N GLU A 277 -50.91 -13.71 -28.01
CA GLU A 277 -50.32 -14.61 -27.00
C GLU A 277 -48.85 -14.26 -26.72
N ARG A 278 -48.09 -13.84 -27.75
CA ARG A 278 -46.71 -13.38 -27.57
C ARG A 278 -46.63 -12.15 -26.67
N ASN A 279 -47.51 -11.16 -26.89
CA ASN A 279 -47.52 -9.93 -26.11
C ASN A 279 -47.90 -10.20 -24.65
N GLU A 280 -48.82 -11.14 -24.39
CA GLU A 280 -49.16 -11.57 -23.03
C GLU A 280 -47.96 -12.22 -22.31
N ILE A 281 -47.20 -13.08 -23.01
CA ILE A 281 -46.00 -13.72 -22.45
C ILE A 281 -44.93 -12.66 -22.11
N ILE A 282 -44.70 -11.69 -22.99
CA ILE A 282 -43.74 -10.61 -22.74
C ILE A 282 -44.19 -9.77 -21.54
N HIS A 283 -45.48 -9.48 -21.43
CA HIS A 283 -46.02 -8.74 -20.29
C HIS A 283 -45.86 -9.53 -18.97
N ALA A 284 -46.11 -10.84 -18.97
CA ALA A 284 -45.88 -11.70 -17.80
C ALA A 284 -44.40 -11.74 -17.39
N ARG A 285 -43.48 -11.81 -18.36
CA ARG A 285 -42.02 -11.73 -18.12
C ARG A 285 -41.61 -10.40 -17.50
N PHE A 286 -42.18 -9.29 -17.98
CA PHE A 286 -41.97 -7.97 -17.40
C PHE A 286 -42.43 -7.91 -15.94
N ILE A 287 -43.67 -8.34 -15.65
CA ILE A 287 -44.20 -8.35 -14.27
C ILE A 287 -43.27 -9.12 -13.33
N ARG A 288 -42.80 -10.30 -13.76
CA ARG A 288 -41.84 -11.10 -12.99
C ARG A 288 -40.53 -10.34 -12.73
N ALA A 289 -39.93 -9.75 -13.75
CA ALA A 289 -38.69 -8.98 -13.61
C ALA A 289 -38.85 -7.77 -12.66
N VAL A 290 -40.00 -7.08 -12.73
CA VAL A 290 -40.33 -5.98 -11.82
C VAL A 290 -40.48 -6.48 -10.37
N SER A 291 -41.17 -7.60 -10.16
CA SER A 291 -41.30 -8.21 -8.81
C SER A 291 -39.95 -8.63 -8.23
N GLU A 292 -39.05 -9.18 -9.06
CA GLU A 292 -37.68 -9.53 -8.65
C GLU A 292 -36.88 -8.27 -8.26
N LEU A 293 -36.99 -7.18 -9.03
CA LEU A 293 -36.33 -5.91 -8.72
C LEU A 293 -36.88 -5.23 -7.46
N GLU A 294 -38.19 -5.40 -7.18
CA GLU A 294 -38.80 -4.98 -5.92
C GLU A 294 -38.27 -5.79 -4.74
N LEU A 295 -38.19 -7.11 -4.88
CA LEU A 295 -37.65 -8.01 -3.85
C LEU A 295 -36.19 -7.68 -3.51
N LEU A 296 -35.38 -7.37 -4.52
CA LEU A 296 -33.99 -6.95 -4.36
C LEU A 296 -33.84 -5.52 -3.79
N GLY A 297 -34.94 -4.76 -3.67
CA GLY A 297 -34.96 -3.42 -3.10
C GLY A 297 -34.48 -2.32 -4.05
N PHE A 298 -34.47 -2.55 -5.37
CA PHE A 298 -34.13 -1.52 -6.35
C PHE A 298 -35.27 -0.53 -6.58
N ILE A 299 -36.51 -1.01 -6.48
CA ILE A 299 -37.74 -0.23 -6.67
C ILE A 299 -38.73 -0.48 -5.53
N LYS A 300 -39.72 0.41 -5.40
CA LYS A 300 -40.81 0.29 -4.43
C LYS A 300 -42.12 0.85 -4.98
N PRO A 301 -43.28 0.24 -4.68
CA PRO A 301 -44.57 0.83 -5.01
C PRO A 301 -44.75 2.19 -4.32
N THR A 302 -45.25 3.18 -5.07
CA THR A 302 -45.50 4.53 -4.58
C THR A 302 -46.96 4.92 -4.75
N LYS A 303 -47.49 5.70 -3.81
CA LYS A 303 -48.83 6.30 -3.88
C LYS A 303 -48.81 7.72 -4.45
N GLN A 304 -47.64 8.24 -4.85
CA GLN A 304 -47.51 9.61 -5.35
C GLN A 304 -48.17 9.81 -6.71
N LYS A 305 -48.13 8.79 -7.57
CA LYS A 305 -48.77 8.75 -8.89
C LYS A 305 -49.29 7.34 -9.15
N THR A 306 -50.43 7.23 -9.82
CA THR A 306 -50.97 5.94 -10.28
C THR A 306 -50.02 5.31 -11.29
N ASP A 307 -49.88 3.99 -11.25
CA ASP A 307 -49.05 3.22 -12.19
C ASP A 307 -47.56 3.60 -12.21
N HIS A 308 -47.05 4.11 -11.09
CA HIS A 308 -45.64 4.44 -10.93
C HIS A 308 -44.97 3.61 -9.84
N VAL A 309 -43.69 3.34 -10.03
CA VAL A 309 -42.78 2.82 -9.01
C VAL A 309 -41.67 3.82 -8.72
N ALA A 310 -41.19 3.86 -7.48
CA ALA A 310 -40.10 4.73 -7.06
C ALA A 310 -38.79 3.94 -7.04
N ARG A 311 -37.74 4.47 -7.67
CA ARG A 311 -36.38 3.94 -7.57
C ARG A 311 -35.80 4.25 -6.19
N LEU A 312 -35.31 3.23 -5.51
CA LEU A 312 -34.72 3.35 -4.16
C LEU A 312 -33.20 3.53 -4.19
N THR A 313 -32.56 3.12 -5.28
CA THR A 313 -31.10 3.22 -5.45
C THR A 313 -30.74 4.42 -6.35
N TRP A 314 -29.63 5.07 -6.01
CA TRP A 314 -29.01 6.04 -6.90
C TRP A 314 -28.19 5.28 -7.94
N GLY A 315 -28.18 5.78 -9.18
CA GLY A 315 -27.35 5.27 -10.28
C GLY A 315 -25.91 5.07 -9.81
N GLY A 316 -25.27 4.03 -10.35
CA GLY A 316 -23.94 3.53 -9.94
C GLY A 316 -22.89 4.60 -9.74
#